data_AF-A0A9Q1IVX9-F1
#
_entry.id   AF-A0A9Q1IVX9-F1
#
_cell.length_a   1.000
_cell.length_b   1.000
_cell.length_c   1.000
_cell.angle_alpha   90.00
_cell.angle_beta   90.00
_cell.angle_gamma   90.00
#
_symmetry.space_group_name_H-M   'P 1'
#
loop_
_entity.id
_entity.type
_entity.pdbx_description
1 polymer ?
#
loop_
_entity_poly.entity_id
_entity_poly.type
_entity_poly.pdbx_seq_one_letter_code
_entity_poly.pdbx_strand_id
1 'polypeptide(L)'
;MLLPRLLGCLVWLKAWYVMLRGYLWASERGTAQRRGLNSLLPTEKQVSRMLLCGTVLLLLASALAYSPERLSLDSEWESWKITNRKEYNGLDEESIRRAVWEKNMLLIDTHNREYELGMHSYELGMNHLGDMTTEEVVEKMTGLQVPLFRDSNTTFIPDNNVKRLPKYVDYRKQGYVTPVRNQGSCGSCWAFSSAGALEGQLMKTTGAAAVPKPSESG
;
A
#
# COMPACT_ATOMS: atom_id res chain seq x y z
N MET A 1 3.57 -5.19 20.20
CA MET A 1 5.02 -5.30 19.92
C MET A 1 5.88 -4.16 20.51
N LEU A 2 5.48 -3.53 21.63
CA LEU A 2 6.26 -2.45 22.27
C LEU A 2 7.20 -2.93 23.41
N LEU A 3 6.94 -4.11 23.98
CA LEU A 3 7.73 -4.64 25.09
C LEU A 3 9.20 -5.00 24.75
N PRO A 4 9.52 -5.62 23.59
CA PRO A 4 10.90 -6.02 23.30
C PRO A 4 11.84 -4.82 23.02
N ARG A 5 11.29 -3.70 22.52
CA ARG A 5 12.06 -2.49 22.21
C ARG A 5 12.38 -1.66 23.45
N LEU A 6 11.51 -1.67 24.45
CA LEU A 6 11.76 -1.02 25.76
C LEU A 6 12.78 -1.80 26.59
N LEU A 7 12.76 -3.13 26.53
CA LEU A 7 13.76 -3.99 27.18
C LEU A 7 15.18 -3.76 26.61
N GLY A 8 15.30 -3.59 25.29
CA GLY A 8 16.56 -3.21 24.66
C GLY A 8 17.12 -1.89 25.20
N CYS A 9 16.30 -0.84 25.27
CA CYS A 9 16.72 0.46 25.81
C CYS A 9 17.17 0.40 27.28
N LEU A 10 16.52 -0.42 28.12
CA LEU A 10 16.89 -0.59 29.52
C LEU A 10 18.26 -1.28 29.70
N VAL A 11 18.64 -2.18 28.79
CA VAL A 11 19.96 -2.82 28.79
C VAL A 11 21.06 -1.82 28.46
N TRP A 12 20.83 -0.95 27.45
CA TRP A 12 21.77 0.12 27.09
C TRP A 12 21.88 1.21 28.16
N LEU A 13 20.78 1.58 28.81
CA LEU A 13 20.77 2.52 29.95
C LEU A 13 21.52 1.96 31.17
N LYS A 14 21.38 0.66 31.48
CA LYS A 14 22.16 0.01 32.54
C LYS A 14 23.64 -0.04 32.21
N ALA A 15 24.01 -0.38 30.97
CA ALA A 15 25.40 -0.40 30.53
C ALA A 15 26.05 0.99 30.59
N TRP A 16 25.32 2.04 30.17
CA TRP A 16 25.76 3.43 30.32
C TRP A 16 25.93 3.79 31.79
N TYR A 17 24.95 3.52 32.65
CA TYR A 17 25.02 3.85 34.08
C TYR A 17 26.21 3.17 34.79
N VAL A 18 26.51 1.92 34.43
CA VAL A 18 27.68 1.19 34.96
C VAL A 18 29.00 1.80 34.46
N MET A 19 29.09 2.16 33.19
CA MET A 19 30.26 2.87 32.64
C MET A 19 30.46 4.23 33.30
N LEU A 20 29.38 4.99 33.54
CA LEU A 20 29.42 6.30 34.17
C LEU A 20 29.88 6.20 35.65
N ARG A 21 29.38 5.21 36.39
CA ARG A 21 29.86 4.92 37.75
C ARG A 21 31.32 4.46 37.78
N GLY A 22 31.75 3.65 36.79
CA GLY A 22 33.14 3.23 36.66
C GLY A 22 34.09 4.40 36.44
N TYR A 23 33.68 5.36 35.59
CA TYR A 23 34.43 6.59 35.33
C TYR A 23 34.52 7.49 36.57
N LEU A 24 33.40 7.68 37.29
CA LEU A 24 33.36 8.46 38.52
C LEU A 24 34.19 7.83 39.65
N TRP A 25 34.13 6.49 39.79
CA TRP A 25 34.93 5.76 40.79
C TRP A 25 36.43 5.78 40.49
N ALA A 26 36.82 5.72 39.21
CA ALA A 26 38.21 5.88 38.79
C ALA A 26 38.73 7.31 39.02
N SER A 27 37.86 8.31 38.96
CA SER A 27 38.17 9.71 39.26
C SER A 27 38.46 9.97 40.74
N GLU A 28 37.81 9.25 41.66
CA GLU A 28 37.95 9.48 43.11
C GLU A 28 39.19 8.82 43.75
N ARG A 29 39.78 7.78 43.12
CA ARG A 29 40.97 7.06 43.67
C ARG A 29 42.32 7.47 43.09
N GLY A 30 42.35 8.43 42.18
CA GLY A 30 43.56 8.89 41.49
C GLY A 30 44.38 9.93 42.27
N THR A 31 44.58 9.79 43.58
CA THR A 31 45.48 10.68 44.35
C THR A 31 46.80 9.99 44.68
N ALA A 32 47.65 9.80 43.68
CA ALA A 32 49.10 9.80 43.83
C ALA A 32 49.74 9.77 42.45
N GLN A 33 50.62 10.75 42.17
CA GLN A 33 51.58 10.73 41.07
C GLN A 33 51.06 11.05 39.64
N ARG A 34 50.63 12.31 39.37
CA ARG A 34 50.77 12.94 38.03
C ARG A 34 50.58 14.46 38.09
N ARG A 35 51.62 15.18 38.55
CA ARG A 35 51.78 16.60 38.21
C ARG A 35 52.23 16.65 36.75
N GLY A 36 51.32 17.02 35.84
CA GLY A 36 51.71 17.33 34.45
C GLY A 36 50.73 17.01 33.33
N LEU A 37 49.52 16.50 33.59
CA LEU A 37 48.56 16.19 32.51
C LEU A 37 47.10 16.62 32.82
N ASN A 38 46.91 17.66 33.63
CA ASN A 38 45.57 18.13 34.03
C ASN A 38 44.95 19.18 33.08
N SER A 39 45.61 19.53 31.97
CA SER A 39 45.11 20.55 31.03
C SER A 39 44.27 20.00 29.88
N LEU A 40 44.13 18.67 29.77
CA LEU A 40 43.46 18.01 28.63
C LEU A 40 42.17 17.26 28.99
N LEU A 41 41.83 17.16 30.28
CA LEU A 41 40.58 16.49 30.71
C LEU A 41 39.48 17.52 30.93
N PRO A 42 38.29 17.34 30.33
CA PRO A 42 37.18 18.26 30.52
C PRO A 42 36.74 18.25 31.99
N THR A 43 36.56 19.45 32.56
CA THR A 43 36.05 19.59 33.94
C THR A 43 34.66 18.94 34.08
N GLU A 44 34.25 18.56 35.29
CA GLU A 44 32.89 18.08 35.63
C GLU A 44 31.77 18.93 34.98
N LYS A 45 31.92 20.26 34.99
CA LYS A 45 30.97 21.19 34.36
C LYS A 45 30.93 21.06 32.83
N GLN A 46 32.07 20.76 32.20
CA GLN A 46 32.17 20.52 30.75
C GLN A 46 31.55 19.17 30.38
N VAL A 47 31.80 18.12 31.17
CA VAL A 47 31.18 16.79 30.95
C VAL A 47 29.65 16.85 31.11
N SER A 48 29.15 17.56 32.13
CA SER A 48 27.71 17.76 32.34
C SER A 48 27.05 18.50 31.17
N ARG A 49 27.69 19.56 30.63
CA ARG A 49 27.20 20.29 29.45
C ARG A 49 27.22 19.43 28.18
N MET A 50 28.25 18.60 28.00
CA MET A 50 28.34 17.68 26.86
C MET A 50 27.25 16.60 26.91
N LEU A 51 26.96 16.05 28.09
CA LEU A 51 25.87 15.10 28.30
C LEU A 51 24.49 15.74 28.07
N LEU A 52 24.30 16.98 28.54
CA LEU A 52 23.06 17.73 28.30
C LEU A 52 22.86 18.02 26.81
N CYS A 53 23.91 18.46 26.10
CA CYS A 53 23.85 18.67 24.64
C CYS A 53 23.58 17.35 23.90
N GLY A 54 24.25 16.26 24.28
CA GLY A 54 24.05 14.95 23.65
C GLY A 54 22.62 14.42 23.82
N THR A 55 22.05 14.58 25.02
CA THR A 55 20.65 14.17 25.30
C THR A 55 19.64 15.05 24.58
N VAL A 56 19.84 16.37 24.52
CA VAL A 56 18.99 17.28 23.74
C VAL A 56 19.04 16.97 22.24
N LEU A 57 20.22 16.69 21.70
CA LEU A 57 20.38 16.31 20.29
C LEU A 57 19.69 14.97 19.98
N LEU A 58 19.77 13.99 20.88
CA LEU A 58 19.05 12.71 20.75
C LEU A 58 17.53 12.87 20.79
N LEU A 59 17.02 13.75 21.66
CA LEU A 59 15.58 14.05 21.75
C LEU A 59 15.08 14.84 20.53
N LEU A 60 15.88 15.75 19.97
CA LEU A 60 15.53 16.46 18.75
C LEU A 60 15.57 15.54 17.52
N ALA A 61 16.56 14.65 17.43
CA ALA A 61 16.64 13.67 16.34
C ALA A 61 15.46 12.68 16.36
N SER A 62 15.01 12.25 17.54
CA SER A 62 13.84 11.38 17.67
C SER A 62 12.52 12.10 17.38
N ALA A 63 12.39 13.38 17.75
CA ALA A 63 11.25 14.20 17.38
C ALA A 63 11.16 14.45 15.86
N LEU A 64 12.30 14.64 15.18
CA LEU A 64 12.35 14.76 13.71
C LEU A 64 12.13 13.43 12.98
N ALA A 65 12.48 12.30 13.60
CA ALA A 65 12.18 10.96 13.07
C ALA A 65 10.70 10.57 13.26
N TYR A 66 9.96 11.29 14.08
CA TYR A 66 8.52 11.12 14.26
C TYR A 66 7.78 11.91 13.17
N SER A 67 7.56 11.30 12.02
CA SER A 67 6.80 11.92 10.93
C SER A 67 5.31 12.06 11.31
N PRO A 68 4.75 13.27 11.45
CA PRO A 68 3.32 13.48 11.73
C PRO A 68 2.41 12.93 10.61
N GLU A 69 2.97 12.70 9.42
CA GLU A 69 2.30 12.10 8.27
C GLU A 69 1.82 10.66 8.53
N ARG A 70 2.52 9.88 9.36
CA ARG A 70 2.10 8.48 9.65
C ARG A 70 0.87 8.38 10.55
N LEU A 71 0.69 9.33 11.47
CA LEU A 71 -0.51 9.41 12.29
C LEU A 71 -1.73 9.86 11.47
N SER A 72 -1.50 10.57 10.35
CA SER A 72 -2.61 11.05 9.51
C SER A 72 -3.36 9.90 8.85
N LEU A 73 -2.63 8.88 8.38
CA LEU A 73 -3.20 7.79 7.59
C LEU A 73 -3.85 6.67 8.42
N ASP A 74 -3.71 6.67 9.75
CA ASP A 74 -4.30 5.65 10.63
C ASP A 74 -5.82 5.58 10.46
N SER A 75 -6.48 6.74 10.49
CA SER A 75 -7.95 6.82 10.38
C SER A 75 -8.46 6.38 9.00
N GLU A 76 -7.73 6.72 7.95
CA GLU A 76 -8.06 6.38 6.56
C GLU A 76 -7.84 4.89 6.29
N TRP A 77 -6.77 4.31 6.83
CA TRP A 77 -6.52 2.87 6.78
C TRP A 77 -7.66 2.08 7.42
N GLU A 78 -8.08 2.44 8.63
CA GLU A 78 -9.18 1.78 9.32
C GLU A 78 -10.51 1.92 8.55
N SER A 79 -10.83 3.13 8.08
CA SER A 79 -12.03 3.37 7.27
C SER A 79 -12.02 2.56 5.97
N TRP A 80 -10.87 2.48 5.31
CA TRP A 80 -10.70 1.72 4.08
C TRP A 80 -10.86 0.21 4.33
N LYS A 81 -10.28 -0.34 5.41
CA LYS A 81 -10.47 -1.76 5.79
C LYS A 81 -11.94 -2.08 6.03
N ILE A 82 -12.65 -1.25 6.77
CA ILE A 82 -14.09 -1.43 7.07
C ILE A 82 -14.90 -1.41 5.77
N THR A 83 -14.68 -0.39 4.94
CA THR A 83 -15.40 -0.21 3.67
C THR A 83 -15.19 -1.42 2.73
N ASN A 84 -13.97 -1.94 2.67
CA ASN A 84 -13.61 -3.04 1.78
C ASN A 84 -13.64 -4.43 2.45
N ARG A 85 -14.15 -4.51 3.68
CA ARG A 85 -14.27 -5.74 4.48
C ARG A 85 -12.96 -6.54 4.55
N LYS A 86 -11.86 -5.85 4.85
CA LYS A 86 -10.53 -6.43 4.93
C LYS A 86 -10.25 -6.97 6.33
N GLU A 87 -9.82 -8.21 6.39
CA GLU A 87 -9.41 -8.91 7.61
C GLU A 87 -8.04 -9.54 7.38
N TYR A 88 -7.16 -9.45 8.38
CA TYR A 88 -5.78 -9.93 8.32
C TYR A 88 -5.51 -10.79 9.54
N ASN A 89 -5.07 -12.03 9.32
CA ASN A 89 -4.95 -13.04 10.37
C ASN A 89 -3.51 -13.56 10.53
N GLY A 90 -2.62 -13.27 9.58
CA GLY A 90 -1.22 -13.65 9.64
C GLY A 90 -0.38 -12.77 10.56
N LEU A 91 0.69 -13.34 11.11
CA LEU A 91 1.72 -12.56 11.83
C LEU A 91 2.29 -11.50 10.88
N ASP A 92 2.24 -10.25 11.31
CA ASP A 92 2.69 -9.06 10.55
C ASP A 92 1.95 -8.79 9.22
N GLU A 93 0.94 -9.57 8.86
CA GLU A 93 0.20 -9.44 7.59
C GLU A 93 -0.39 -8.03 7.44
N GLU A 94 -1.07 -7.54 8.46
CA GLU A 94 -1.66 -6.20 8.44
C GLU A 94 -0.61 -5.12 8.21
N SER A 95 0.57 -5.25 8.83
CA SER A 95 1.65 -4.26 8.66
C SER A 95 2.20 -4.24 7.23
N ILE A 96 2.30 -5.41 6.59
CA ILE A 96 2.72 -5.56 5.20
C ILE A 96 1.65 -4.97 4.27
N ARG A 97 0.38 -5.33 4.49
CA ARG A 97 -0.77 -4.87 3.70
C ARG A 97 -0.94 -3.35 3.78
N ARG A 98 -0.77 -2.80 4.97
CA ARG A 98 -0.75 -1.36 5.18
C ARG A 98 0.39 -0.68 4.43
N ALA A 99 1.60 -1.23 4.46
CA ALA A 99 2.73 -0.65 3.72
C ALA A 99 2.49 -0.63 2.19
N VAL A 100 1.86 -1.68 1.65
CA VAL A 100 1.44 -1.72 0.24
C VAL A 100 0.37 -0.67 -0.04
N TRP A 101 -0.61 -0.54 0.86
CA TRP A 101 -1.67 0.46 0.74
C TRP A 101 -1.15 1.90 0.77
N GLU A 102 -0.24 2.25 1.70
CA GLU A 102 0.39 3.57 1.77
C GLU A 102 1.19 3.87 0.49
N LYS A 103 1.90 2.86 -0.05
CA LYS A 103 2.61 2.98 -1.33
C LYS A 103 1.66 3.25 -2.49
N ASN A 104 0.51 2.56 -2.53
CA ASN A 104 -0.49 2.75 -3.57
C ASN A 104 -1.22 4.11 -3.42
N MET A 105 -1.44 4.60 -2.20
CA MET A 105 -1.93 5.96 -1.96
C MET A 105 -1.00 7.00 -2.56
N LEU A 106 0.31 6.89 -2.32
CA LEU A 106 1.30 7.80 -2.89
C LEU A 106 1.34 7.73 -4.42
N LEU A 107 1.21 6.53 -5.00
CA LEU A 107 1.11 6.34 -6.44
C LEU A 107 -0.09 7.10 -7.01
N ILE A 108 -1.26 6.97 -6.38
CA ILE A 108 -2.50 7.64 -6.80
C ILE A 108 -2.35 9.16 -6.72
N ASP A 109 -1.86 9.68 -5.59
CA ASP A 109 -1.68 11.12 -5.39
C ASP A 109 -0.70 11.72 -6.42
N THR A 110 0.44 11.05 -6.64
CA THR A 110 1.42 11.50 -7.64
C THR A 110 0.83 11.50 -9.04
N HIS A 111 0.18 10.40 -9.45
CA HIS A 111 -0.44 10.28 -10.77
C HIS A 111 -1.54 11.32 -11.00
N ASN A 112 -2.38 11.58 -9.98
CA ASN A 112 -3.49 12.52 -10.14
C ASN A 112 -2.99 13.98 -10.20
N ARG A 113 -1.88 14.33 -9.54
CA ARG A 113 -1.22 15.63 -9.76
C ARG A 113 -0.69 15.76 -11.19
N GLU A 114 -0.10 14.69 -11.73
CA GLU A 114 0.34 14.67 -13.13
C GLU A 114 -0.84 14.76 -14.12
N TYR A 115 -1.99 14.14 -13.78
CA TYR A 115 -3.23 14.29 -14.53
C TYR A 115 -3.70 15.75 -14.58
N GLU A 116 -3.68 16.47 -13.45
CA GLU A 116 -4.04 17.90 -13.40
C GLU A 116 -3.14 18.78 -14.27
N LEU A 117 -1.88 18.35 -14.47
CA LEU A 117 -0.94 18.99 -15.39
C LEU A 117 -1.14 18.58 -16.87
N GLY A 118 -2.12 17.73 -17.16
CA GLY A 118 -2.43 17.24 -18.51
C GLY A 118 -1.45 16.18 -19.02
N MET A 119 -0.66 15.56 -18.15
CA MET A 119 0.29 14.50 -18.53
C MET A 119 -0.39 13.15 -18.72
N HIS A 120 -1.51 12.92 -18.04
CA HIS A 120 -2.33 11.72 -18.15
C HIS A 120 -3.74 12.07 -18.64
N SER A 121 -4.38 11.12 -19.32
CA SER A 121 -5.77 11.27 -19.79
C SER A 121 -6.79 10.59 -18.86
N TYR A 122 -6.34 10.11 -17.69
CA TYR A 122 -7.16 9.38 -16.73
C TYR A 122 -6.67 9.67 -15.31
N GLU A 123 -7.52 9.36 -14.34
CA GLU A 123 -7.22 9.45 -12.90
C GLU A 123 -7.16 8.06 -12.29
N LEU A 124 -6.48 7.96 -11.15
CA LEU A 124 -6.50 6.78 -10.29
C LEU A 124 -7.32 7.05 -9.04
N GLY A 125 -7.85 5.99 -8.44
CA GLY A 125 -8.61 6.07 -7.20
C GLY A 125 -8.36 4.84 -6.33
N MET A 126 -8.32 5.06 -5.01
CA MET A 126 -8.14 3.99 -4.05
C MET A 126 -9.37 3.08 -4.07
N ASN A 127 -9.16 1.78 -4.24
CA ASN A 127 -10.22 0.77 -4.35
C ASN A 127 -9.90 -0.47 -3.50
N HIS A 128 -10.71 -1.53 -3.62
CA HIS A 128 -10.56 -2.77 -2.84
C HIS A 128 -9.26 -3.54 -3.08
N LEU A 129 -8.50 -3.22 -4.14
CA LEU A 129 -7.18 -3.77 -4.46
C LEU A 129 -6.03 -2.95 -3.85
N GLY A 130 -6.35 -1.91 -3.07
CA GLY A 130 -5.40 -0.97 -2.52
C GLY A 130 -4.26 -1.59 -1.71
N ASP A 131 -4.47 -2.72 -1.07
CA ASP A 131 -3.47 -3.44 -0.27
C ASP A 131 -2.75 -4.58 -1.03
N MET A 132 -2.91 -4.64 -2.35
CA MET A 132 -2.28 -5.64 -3.21
C MET A 132 -1.20 -5.02 -4.09
N THR A 133 -0.14 -5.78 -4.36
CA THR A 133 0.82 -5.38 -5.40
C THR A 133 0.27 -5.67 -6.80
N THR A 134 0.85 -5.06 -7.82
CA THR A 134 0.45 -5.33 -9.22
C THR A 134 0.63 -6.81 -9.57
N GLU A 135 1.71 -7.41 -9.10
CA GLU A 135 2.03 -8.83 -9.31
C GLU A 135 0.97 -9.73 -8.65
N GLU A 136 0.56 -9.42 -7.42
CA GLU A 136 -0.50 -10.17 -6.74
C GLU A 136 -1.84 -10.07 -7.46
N VAL A 137 -2.18 -8.90 -8.00
CA VAL A 137 -3.42 -8.71 -8.79
C VAL A 137 -3.36 -9.55 -10.07
N VAL A 138 -2.24 -9.53 -10.79
CA VAL A 138 -2.06 -10.33 -12.01
C VAL A 138 -2.16 -11.82 -11.68
N GLU A 139 -1.45 -12.28 -10.65
CA GLU A 139 -1.40 -13.70 -10.27
C GLU A 139 -2.77 -14.22 -9.81
N LYS A 140 -3.49 -13.47 -8.97
CA LYS A 140 -4.70 -13.96 -8.30
C LYS A 140 -5.98 -13.62 -9.06
N MET A 141 -6.02 -12.50 -9.79
CA MET A 141 -7.25 -11.94 -10.36
C MET A 141 -7.23 -11.88 -11.89
N THR A 142 -6.23 -12.47 -12.54
CA THR A 142 -6.23 -12.66 -13.99
C THR A 142 -5.93 -14.12 -14.33
N GLY A 143 -6.18 -14.52 -15.57
CA GLY A 143 -5.93 -15.90 -15.99
C GLY A 143 -6.03 -16.13 -17.49
N LEU A 144 -5.82 -15.08 -18.29
CA LEU A 144 -5.75 -15.24 -19.73
C LEU A 144 -4.48 -16.03 -20.09
N GLN A 145 -4.66 -17.22 -20.65
CA GLN A 145 -3.59 -17.99 -21.25
C GLN A 145 -3.70 -17.88 -22.77
N VAL A 146 -2.73 -17.23 -23.39
CA VAL A 146 -2.70 -17.08 -24.84
C VAL A 146 -2.11 -18.35 -25.46
N PRO A 147 -2.83 -19.06 -26.34
CA PRO A 147 -2.30 -20.25 -27.00
C PRO A 147 -1.13 -19.88 -27.91
N LEU A 148 -0.09 -20.74 -27.94
CA LEU A 148 1.11 -20.54 -28.77
C LEU A 148 0.78 -20.55 -30.27
N PHE A 149 -0.22 -21.32 -30.66
CA PHE A 149 -0.73 -21.40 -32.02
C PHE A 149 -2.19 -20.97 -32.00
N ARG A 150 -2.54 -19.96 -32.80
CA ARG A 150 -3.94 -19.56 -33.00
C ARG A 150 -4.47 -20.27 -34.24
N ASP A 151 -5.54 -21.04 -34.08
CA ASP A 151 -6.27 -21.58 -35.22
C ASP A 151 -6.91 -20.43 -36.00
N SER A 152 -6.53 -20.27 -37.27
CA SER A 152 -7.04 -19.21 -38.16
C SER A 152 -8.43 -19.50 -38.74
N ASN A 153 -9.14 -20.50 -38.23
CA ASN A 153 -10.40 -21.01 -38.82
C ASN A 153 -11.61 -20.09 -38.60
N THR A 154 -11.46 -18.96 -37.90
CA THR A 154 -12.53 -17.99 -37.67
C THR A 154 -12.16 -16.65 -38.30
N THR A 155 -12.71 -16.37 -39.48
CA THR A 155 -12.53 -15.08 -40.16
C THR A 155 -13.78 -14.23 -39.96
N PHE A 156 -13.64 -13.07 -39.33
CA PHE A 156 -14.69 -12.07 -39.29
C PHE A 156 -14.81 -11.38 -40.66
N ILE A 157 -15.96 -11.48 -41.31
CA ILE A 157 -16.24 -10.82 -42.58
C ILE A 157 -17.14 -9.61 -42.30
N PRO A 158 -16.66 -8.37 -42.51
CA PRO A 158 -17.48 -7.18 -42.33
C PRO A 158 -18.60 -7.13 -43.38
N ASP A 159 -19.76 -6.60 -42.99
CA ASP A 159 -20.88 -6.38 -43.92
C ASP A 159 -20.59 -5.18 -44.82
N ASN A 160 -20.28 -5.45 -46.09
CA ASN A 160 -19.97 -4.44 -47.11
C ASN A 160 -21.15 -3.52 -47.43
N ASN A 161 -22.37 -3.82 -46.97
CA ASN A 161 -23.54 -2.96 -47.18
C ASN A 161 -23.61 -1.80 -46.18
N VAL A 162 -22.81 -1.82 -45.11
CA VAL A 162 -22.78 -0.76 -44.10
C VAL A 162 -21.98 0.43 -44.61
N LYS A 163 -22.69 1.43 -45.17
CA LYS A 163 -22.07 2.63 -45.76
C LYS A 163 -21.56 3.64 -44.73
N ARG A 164 -22.10 3.66 -43.51
CA ARG A 164 -21.73 4.60 -42.45
C ARG A 164 -22.01 4.01 -41.07
N LEU A 165 -20.98 4.00 -40.24
CA LEU A 165 -21.08 3.61 -38.83
C LEU A 165 -21.39 4.84 -37.95
N PRO A 166 -22.09 4.64 -36.81
CA PRO A 166 -22.27 5.70 -35.82
C PRO A 166 -20.92 6.11 -35.23
N LYS A 167 -20.80 7.39 -34.85
CA LYS A 167 -19.58 7.93 -34.20
C LYS A 167 -19.36 7.36 -32.79
N TYR A 168 -20.43 6.98 -32.11
CA TYR A 168 -20.41 6.44 -30.74
C TYR A 168 -21.43 5.33 -30.60
N VAL A 169 -21.06 4.25 -29.90
CA VAL A 169 -21.96 3.14 -29.56
C VAL A 169 -21.82 2.83 -28.09
N ASP A 170 -22.95 2.70 -27.39
CA ASP A 170 -23.02 2.24 -26.00
C ASP A 170 -24.11 1.18 -25.88
N TYR A 171 -23.70 -0.10 -25.83
CA TYR A 171 -24.61 -1.23 -25.74
C TYR A 171 -25.33 -1.34 -24.38
N ARG A 172 -24.84 -0.64 -23.34
CA ARG A 172 -25.53 -0.60 -22.04
C ARG A 172 -26.87 0.12 -22.17
N LYS A 173 -26.90 1.22 -22.93
CA LYS A 173 -28.12 1.99 -23.22
C LYS A 173 -29.14 1.20 -24.07
N GLN A 174 -28.67 0.15 -24.74
CA GLN A 174 -29.50 -0.75 -25.55
C GLN A 174 -29.93 -2.01 -24.79
N GLY A 175 -29.49 -2.17 -23.53
CA GLY A 175 -29.81 -3.32 -22.69
C GLY A 175 -29.02 -4.59 -23.01
N TYR A 176 -27.96 -4.52 -23.82
CA TYR A 176 -27.18 -5.72 -24.21
C TYR A 176 -26.04 -6.05 -23.24
N VAL A 177 -25.97 -5.37 -22.09
CA VAL A 177 -24.89 -5.54 -21.11
C VAL A 177 -25.51 -5.83 -19.75
N THR A 178 -25.12 -6.94 -19.15
CA THR A 178 -25.54 -7.34 -17.81
C THR A 178 -24.78 -6.55 -16.73
N PRO A 179 -25.24 -6.56 -15.46
CA PRO A 179 -24.50 -5.91 -14.37
C PRO A 179 -23.06 -6.43 -14.26
N VAL A 180 -22.15 -5.53 -13.87
CA VAL A 180 -20.75 -5.88 -13.59
C VAL A 180 -20.69 -6.94 -12.50
N ARG A 181 -19.84 -7.95 -12.69
CA ARG A 181 -19.63 -9.05 -11.74
C ARG A 181 -18.21 -9.03 -11.19
N ASN A 182 -17.99 -9.75 -10.10
CA ASN A 182 -16.68 -9.88 -9.45
C ASN A 182 -16.18 -11.33 -9.55
N GLN A 183 -15.03 -11.52 -10.21
CA GLN A 183 -14.39 -12.84 -10.34
C GLN A 183 -13.60 -13.26 -9.08
N GLY A 184 -13.29 -12.31 -8.19
CA GLY A 184 -12.46 -12.53 -7.00
C GLY A 184 -11.06 -13.01 -7.33
N SER A 185 -10.48 -13.80 -6.42
CA SER A 185 -9.12 -14.38 -6.53
C SER A 185 -9.07 -15.63 -7.42
N CYS A 186 -9.91 -15.69 -8.45
CA CYS A 186 -9.92 -16.76 -9.44
C CYS A 186 -9.52 -16.17 -10.80
N GLY A 187 -8.57 -16.79 -11.49
CA GLY A 187 -8.13 -16.44 -12.84
C GLY A 187 -9.15 -16.76 -13.95
N SER A 188 -10.41 -16.36 -13.75
CA SER A 188 -11.55 -16.68 -14.61
C SER A 188 -11.97 -15.54 -15.55
N CYS A 189 -11.17 -14.47 -15.66
CA CYS A 189 -11.46 -13.31 -16.51
C CYS A 189 -11.84 -13.69 -17.96
N TRP A 190 -11.24 -14.74 -18.53
CA TRP A 190 -11.55 -15.27 -19.85
C TRP A 190 -12.98 -15.84 -19.95
N ALA A 191 -13.49 -16.45 -18.88
CA ALA A 191 -14.84 -16.98 -18.79
C ALA A 191 -15.86 -15.84 -18.67
N PHE A 192 -15.56 -14.81 -17.86
CA PHE A 192 -16.39 -13.60 -17.78
C PHE A 192 -16.47 -12.87 -19.12
N SER A 193 -15.33 -12.73 -19.83
CA SER A 193 -15.28 -12.13 -21.16
C SER A 193 -16.13 -12.91 -22.17
N SER A 194 -16.00 -14.23 -22.18
CA SER A 194 -16.78 -15.11 -23.06
C SER A 194 -18.28 -15.04 -22.76
N ALA A 195 -18.65 -15.13 -21.47
CA ALA A 195 -20.03 -15.05 -21.03
C ALA A 195 -20.67 -13.70 -21.41
N GLY A 196 -20.01 -12.57 -21.15
CA GLY A 196 -20.54 -11.25 -21.51
C GLY A 196 -20.82 -11.08 -23.00
N ALA A 197 -19.96 -11.62 -23.87
CA ALA A 197 -20.19 -11.63 -25.31
C ALA A 197 -21.41 -12.47 -25.71
N LEU A 198 -21.55 -13.66 -25.12
CA LEU A 198 -22.71 -14.54 -25.35
C LEU A 198 -24.02 -13.92 -24.84
N GLU A 199 -23.99 -13.30 -23.66
CA GLU A 199 -25.15 -12.59 -23.09
C GLU A 199 -25.62 -11.45 -24.00
N GLY A 200 -24.69 -10.68 -24.57
CA GLY A 200 -25.02 -9.63 -25.53
C GLY A 200 -25.65 -10.17 -26.82
N GLN A 201 -25.15 -11.30 -27.35
CA GLN A 201 -25.77 -11.95 -28.52
C GLN A 201 -27.13 -12.56 -28.20
N LEU A 202 -27.28 -13.14 -27.01
CA LEU A 202 -28.57 -13.68 -26.55
C LEU A 202 -29.62 -12.56 -26.46
N MET A 203 -29.27 -11.42 -25.84
CA MET A 203 -30.14 -10.24 -25.79
C MET A 203 -30.51 -9.75 -27.19
N LYS A 204 -29.54 -9.68 -28.10
CA LYS A 204 -29.77 -9.21 -29.48
C LYS A 204 -30.70 -10.14 -30.27
N THR A 205 -30.61 -11.45 -30.05
CA THR A 205 -31.33 -12.46 -30.87
C THR A 205 -32.69 -12.85 -30.29
N THR A 206 -32.82 -12.91 -28.96
CA THR A 206 -34.03 -13.38 -28.28
C THR A 206 -34.79 -12.28 -27.54
N GLY A 207 -34.14 -11.15 -27.25
CA GLY A 207 -34.69 -10.12 -26.36
C GLY A 207 -34.73 -10.51 -24.87
N ALA A 208 -34.25 -11.71 -24.51
CA ALA A 208 -34.26 -12.20 -23.14
C ALA A 208 -32.91 -12.00 -22.42
N ALA A 209 -32.96 -11.46 -21.20
CA ALA A 209 -31.78 -11.33 -20.35
C ALA A 209 -31.37 -12.70 -19.81
N ALA A 210 -30.09 -13.05 -19.96
CA ALA A 210 -29.52 -14.30 -19.46
C ALA A 210 -29.58 -14.41 -17.92
N VAL A 211 -29.73 -13.29 -17.21
CA VAL A 211 -29.84 -13.23 -15.76
C VAL A 211 -31.23 -12.72 -15.41
N PRO A 212 -32.03 -13.45 -14.62
CA PRO A 212 -33.26 -12.92 -14.03
C PRO A 212 -32.93 -11.61 -13.32
N LYS A 213 -33.70 -10.55 -13.57
CA LYS A 213 -33.63 -9.35 -12.74
C LYS A 213 -33.80 -9.81 -11.28
N PRO A 214 -32.98 -9.31 -10.32
CA PRO A 214 -33.24 -9.56 -8.91
C PRO A 214 -34.71 -9.24 -8.65
N SER A 215 -35.47 -10.20 -8.14
CA SER A 215 -36.84 -9.93 -7.72
C SER A 215 -36.78 -8.81 -6.69
N GLU A 216 -37.50 -7.72 -6.95
CA GLU A 216 -37.82 -6.73 -5.92
C GLU A 216 -38.66 -7.45 -4.84
N SER A 217 -38.01 -8.06 -3.85
CA SER A 217 -38.64 -8.49 -2.62
C SER A 217 -38.55 -7.32 -1.65
N GLY A 218 -39.72 -6.74 -1.35
CA GLY A 218 -39.91 -5.68 -0.36
C GLY A 218 -39.75 -6.14 1.09
#